data_AF-A0A7S2SEN0-F1
#
_entry.id   AF-A0A7S2SEN0-F1
#
_cell.length_a   1.000
_cell.length_b   1.000
_cell.length_c   1.000
_cell.angle_alpha   90.00
_cell.angle_beta   90.00
_cell.angle_gamma   90.00
#
_symmetry.space_group_name_H-M   'P 1'
#
loop_
_entity.id
_entity.type
_entity.pdbx_description
1 polymer ?
#
loop_
_entity_poly.entity_id
_entity_poly.type
_entity_poly.pdbx_seq_one_letter_code
_entity_poly.pdbx_strand_id
1 'polypeptide(L)'
;DVFIPRVYPTLSTQRVLTMEWVEGVRLVEEDKLRAMQLDPAKLVDTLVQCSLRQMLENGFFHADPHAGNLLATPEGKLCYLDFGMMSYVEAHQRISIIEAVVHLVNRDFYSLARLYVRMGFIPEDEDVEPIVVALENALPDVLDASVGELNVKNVVNKLGDIMFEFPFSLPPFYIAIIRCLGVLEGLAIQVDREFRIISDAYPYISSRLLTDNSPELQSALQQLLFKQGSARWERLEQLLVQAKDTPDYDATEAVDRLVEYLLSENGQPIREQLQQEFIDTLDELGEEDLRGILTQTMLAGTPPSPSDLHSPRLASALRIVQALTQSDKIDPERFTALVRKIAQKPGSRQVAADLTTALTERAISRSIRRVFGLPVSSFSSSSTPAGRRGPF
;
A
#
# COMPACT_ATOMS: atom_id res chain seq x y z
N ASP A 1 3.36 14.69 21.75
CA ASP A 1 3.39 13.42 22.51
C ASP A 1 4.80 12.90 22.82
N VAL A 2 5.85 13.31 22.09
CA VAL A 2 7.24 12.91 22.37
C VAL A 2 8.00 14.01 23.13
N PHE A 3 8.89 13.62 24.03
CA PHE A 3 9.84 14.49 24.75
C PHE A 3 11.28 14.03 24.49
N ILE A 4 12.19 14.99 24.31
CA ILE A 4 13.61 14.72 24.13
C ILE A 4 14.35 15.61 25.15
N PRO A 5 15.13 15.02 26.09
CA PRO A 5 15.88 15.78 27.08
C PRO A 5 16.85 16.75 26.40
N ARG A 6 16.90 17.99 26.90
CA ARG A 6 17.90 18.93 26.41
C ARG A 6 19.31 18.45 26.77
N VAL A 7 20.19 18.34 25.77
CA VAL A 7 21.63 18.13 25.99
C VAL A 7 22.28 19.42 26.48
N TYR A 8 23.21 19.33 27.43
CA TYR A 8 24.05 20.44 27.91
C TYR A 8 25.48 20.29 27.36
N PRO A 9 25.82 20.91 26.22
CA PRO A 9 27.11 20.68 25.56
C PRO A 9 28.30 21.15 26.40
N THR A 10 28.14 22.22 27.18
CA THR A 10 29.19 22.77 28.05
C THR A 10 29.51 21.88 29.25
N LEU A 11 28.61 20.96 29.61
CA LEU A 11 28.78 19.97 30.67
C LEU A 11 29.04 18.57 30.11
N SER A 12 29.22 18.45 28.79
CA SER A 12 29.44 17.18 28.10
C SER A 12 30.87 17.12 27.56
N THR A 13 31.41 15.90 27.49
CA THR A 13 32.74 15.58 26.96
C THR A 13 32.65 14.32 26.10
N GLN A 14 33.77 13.88 25.52
CA GLN A 14 33.82 12.60 24.80
C GLN A 14 33.48 11.37 25.65
N ARG A 15 33.52 11.48 27.00
CA ARG A 15 33.28 10.35 27.91
C ARG A 15 32.10 10.57 28.86
N VAL A 16 31.48 11.75 28.82
CA VAL A 16 30.39 12.13 29.73
C VAL A 16 29.35 12.90 28.93
N LEU A 17 28.12 12.40 28.84
CA LEU A 17 26.99 13.11 28.27
C LEU A 17 26.14 13.65 29.42
N THR A 18 25.93 14.97 29.47
CA THR A 18 25.06 15.61 30.46
C THR A 18 23.80 16.12 29.76
N MET A 19 22.64 15.71 30.26
CA MET A 19 21.33 16.06 29.72
C MET A 19 20.35 16.46 30.83
N GLU A 20 19.23 17.05 30.44
CA GLU A 20 18.12 17.36 31.31
C GLU A 20 17.64 16.12 32.07
N TRP A 21 17.47 16.28 33.38
CA TRP A 21 16.91 15.22 34.21
C TRP A 21 15.43 15.09 33.91
N VAL A 22 14.99 13.88 33.58
CA VAL A 22 13.59 13.59 33.30
C VAL A 22 13.09 12.59 34.33
N GLU A 23 12.03 13.00 35.05
CA GLU A 23 11.27 12.07 35.86
C GLU A 23 10.32 11.26 34.98
N GLY A 24 10.22 9.96 35.23
CA GLY A 24 9.33 9.09 34.49
C GLY A 24 9.43 7.64 34.91
N VAL A 25 8.54 6.83 34.36
CA VAL A 25 8.48 5.37 34.58
C VAL A 25 8.74 4.65 33.28
N ARG A 26 9.38 3.48 33.33
CA ARG A 26 9.64 2.70 32.11
C ARG A 26 8.33 2.16 31.53
N LEU A 27 8.29 2.02 30.21
CA LEU A 27 7.10 1.54 29.50
C LEU A 27 6.68 0.12 29.89
N VAL A 28 7.63 -0.70 30.34
CA VAL A 28 7.39 -2.09 30.76
C VAL A 28 6.88 -2.21 32.21
N GLU A 29 6.78 -1.10 32.94
CA GLU A 29 6.34 -1.07 34.35
C GLU A 29 4.85 -0.74 34.46
N GLU A 30 3.98 -1.64 33.98
CA GLU A 30 2.53 -1.44 33.91
C GLU A 30 1.89 -0.96 35.21
N ASP A 31 2.28 -1.52 36.36
CA ASP A 31 1.69 -1.17 37.64
C ASP A 31 1.95 0.29 38.02
N LYS A 32 3.12 0.82 37.65
CA LYS A 32 3.44 2.23 37.88
C LYS A 32 2.72 3.14 36.89
N LEU A 33 2.62 2.72 35.63
CA LEU A 33 1.83 3.44 34.62
C LEU A 33 0.36 3.55 35.06
N ARG A 34 -0.23 2.45 35.54
CA ARG A 34 -1.60 2.43 36.10
C ARG A 34 -1.74 3.34 37.31
N ALA A 35 -0.78 3.33 38.24
CA ALA A 35 -0.79 4.21 39.40
C ALA A 35 -0.73 5.71 39.02
N MET A 36 -0.06 6.02 37.92
CA MET A 36 0.01 7.37 37.34
C MET A 36 -1.15 7.70 36.40
N GLN A 37 -2.12 6.79 36.22
CA GLN A 37 -3.26 6.94 35.30
C GLN A 37 -2.82 7.20 33.85
N LEU A 38 -1.67 6.65 33.46
CA LEU A 38 -1.16 6.71 32.10
C LEU A 38 -1.63 5.49 31.32
N ASP A 39 -1.99 5.70 30.05
CA ASP A 39 -2.37 4.65 29.12
C ASP A 39 -1.12 4.08 28.41
N PRO A 40 -0.71 2.83 28.69
CA PRO A 40 0.43 2.21 28.03
C PRO A 40 0.22 2.05 26.53
N ALA A 41 -1.02 1.83 26.08
CA ALA A 41 -1.33 1.62 24.67
C ALA A 41 -1.06 2.90 23.87
N LYS A 42 -1.46 4.06 24.40
CA LYS A 42 -1.17 5.36 23.80
C LYS A 42 0.33 5.65 23.68
N LEU A 43 1.12 5.28 24.68
CA LEU A 43 2.58 5.48 24.68
C LEU A 43 3.27 4.59 23.64
N VAL A 44 2.84 3.33 23.54
CA VAL A 44 3.32 2.38 22.53
C VAL A 44 2.93 2.85 21.12
N ASP A 45 1.68 3.27 20.91
CA ASP A 45 1.24 3.83 19.64
C ASP A 45 2.10 5.04 19.25
N THR A 46 2.34 5.96 20.19
CA THR A 46 3.25 7.10 19.98
C THR A 46 4.67 6.65 19.59
N LEU A 47 5.19 5.59 20.23
CA LEU A 47 6.52 5.02 19.94
C LEU A 47 6.57 4.45 18.52
N VAL A 48 5.60 3.63 18.14
CA VAL A 48 5.51 3.00 16.83
C VAL A 48 5.36 4.05 15.74
N GLN A 49 4.38 4.95 15.88
CA GLN A 49 4.11 6.00 14.89
C GLN A 49 5.31 6.94 14.71
N CYS A 50 5.97 7.32 15.81
CA CYS A 50 7.19 8.14 15.74
C CYS A 50 8.31 7.42 14.99
N SER A 51 8.52 6.13 15.28
CA SER A 51 9.60 5.34 14.67
C SER A 51 9.35 5.05 13.18
N LEU A 52 8.10 4.75 12.81
CA LEU A 52 7.71 4.55 11.42
C LEU A 52 7.89 5.83 10.59
N ARG A 53 7.50 6.99 11.12
CA ARG A 53 7.73 8.29 10.45
C ARG A 53 9.22 8.60 10.29
N GLN A 54 10.00 8.44 11.37
CA GLN A 54 11.45 8.60 11.32
C GLN A 54 12.10 7.75 10.21
N MET A 55 11.67 6.49 10.08
CA MET A 55 12.22 5.55 9.11
C MET A 55 11.73 5.79 7.68
N LEU A 56 10.41 5.84 7.45
CA LEU A 56 9.82 5.83 6.12
C LEU A 56 9.66 7.24 5.52
N GLU A 57 9.49 8.26 6.36
CA GLU A 57 9.29 9.64 5.93
C GLU A 57 10.62 10.42 5.98
N ASN A 58 11.25 10.49 7.15
CA ASN A 58 12.44 11.32 7.34
C ASN A 58 13.73 10.64 6.88
N GLY A 59 13.78 9.31 6.86
CA GLY A 59 14.98 8.54 6.55
C GLY A 59 16.10 8.69 7.58
N PHE A 60 15.77 9.09 8.80
CA PHE A 60 16.67 9.17 9.94
C PHE A 60 15.96 8.61 11.17
N PHE A 61 16.42 7.45 11.64
CA PHE A 61 15.67 6.63 12.58
C PHE A 61 16.53 6.02 13.68
N HIS A 62 15.87 5.73 14.80
CA HIS A 62 16.48 4.99 15.90
C HIS A 62 16.45 3.49 15.60
N ALA A 63 17.59 2.87 15.35
CA ALA A 63 17.71 1.46 14.96
C ALA A 63 17.44 0.47 16.11
N ASP A 64 17.48 0.94 17.36
CA ASP A 64 17.21 0.10 18.54
C ASP A 64 16.53 0.87 19.69
N PRO A 65 15.23 1.22 19.57
CA PRO A 65 14.52 1.99 20.59
C PRO A 65 14.17 1.12 21.81
N HIS A 66 15.19 0.60 22.49
CA HIS A 66 15.04 -0.37 23.58
C HIS A 66 14.29 0.24 24.76
N ALA A 67 13.35 -0.51 25.37
CA ALA A 67 12.51 -0.03 26.47
C ALA A 67 13.27 0.54 27.68
N GLY A 68 14.51 0.10 27.89
CA GLY A 68 15.37 0.63 28.96
C GLY A 68 15.71 2.12 28.81
N ASN A 69 15.64 2.65 27.59
CA ASN A 69 15.95 4.03 27.25
C ASN A 69 14.69 4.88 26.98
N LEU A 70 13.52 4.32 27.27
CA LEU A 70 12.23 4.96 27.07
C LEU A 70 11.55 5.19 28.42
N LEU A 71 11.04 6.40 28.64
CA LEU A 71 10.27 6.77 29.83
C LEU A 71 8.91 7.33 29.44
N ALA A 72 7.91 7.06 30.27
CA ALA A 72 6.67 7.81 30.31
C ALA A 72 6.81 8.93 31.34
N THR A 73 6.69 10.18 30.91
CA THR A 73 6.73 11.34 31.82
C THR A 73 5.42 11.45 32.60
N PRO A 74 5.38 12.16 33.75
CA PRO A 74 4.14 12.41 34.50
C PRO A 74 3.02 13.07 33.69
N GLU A 75 3.38 13.84 32.66
CA GLU A 75 2.43 14.48 31.73
C GLU A 75 1.94 13.53 30.62
N GLY A 76 2.35 12.27 30.63
CA GLY A 76 1.97 11.26 29.64
C GLY A 76 2.70 11.40 28.30
N LYS A 77 3.92 11.97 28.28
CA LYS A 77 4.76 12.01 27.08
C LYS A 77 5.71 10.82 27.02
N LEU A 78 6.01 10.37 25.81
CA LEU A 78 7.07 9.40 25.55
C LEU A 78 8.42 10.11 25.48
N CYS A 79 9.33 9.80 26.40
CA CYS A 79 10.67 10.37 26.47
C CYS A 79 11.72 9.37 25.97
N TYR A 80 12.58 9.83 25.04
CA TYR A 80 13.76 9.10 24.58
C TYR A 80 15.01 9.59 25.32
N LEU A 81 15.72 8.70 25.98
CA LEU A 81 16.96 9.01 26.69
C LEU A 81 18.22 8.75 25.86
N ASP A 82 18.13 7.84 24.89
CA ASP A 82 19.28 7.37 24.11
C ASP A 82 19.01 7.60 22.62
N PHE A 83 20.07 7.98 21.92
CA PHE A 83 20.16 8.19 20.47
C PHE A 83 21.49 7.63 19.93
N GLY A 84 22.10 6.67 20.62
CA GLY A 84 23.41 6.11 20.28
C GLY A 84 23.38 5.22 19.03
N MET A 85 22.21 4.69 18.67
CA MET A 85 22.00 3.86 17.48
C MET A 85 21.06 4.54 16.47
N MET A 86 21.37 5.77 16.09
CA MET A 86 20.71 6.42 14.95
C MET A 86 21.30 5.95 13.63
N SER A 87 20.45 5.83 12.60
CA SER A 87 20.84 5.41 11.26
C SER A 87 20.09 6.18 10.20
N TYR A 88 20.65 6.21 8.99
CA TYR A 88 20.02 6.82 7.83
C TYR A 88 19.50 5.75 6.88
N VAL A 89 18.35 6.03 6.26
CA VAL A 89 17.78 5.23 5.16
C VAL A 89 17.59 6.17 3.98
N GLU A 90 18.31 5.89 2.90
CA GLU A 90 18.24 6.69 1.69
C GLU A 90 16.87 6.58 1.01
N ALA A 91 16.50 7.58 0.20
CA ALA A 91 15.18 7.61 -0.43
C ALA A 91 14.86 6.35 -1.24
N HIS A 92 15.83 5.86 -2.02
CA HIS A 92 15.67 4.64 -2.82
C HIS A 92 15.45 3.39 -1.94
N GLN A 93 16.14 3.32 -0.79
CA GLN A 93 15.98 2.22 0.16
C GLN A 93 14.60 2.24 0.83
N ARG A 94 14.08 3.42 1.17
CA ARG A 94 12.72 3.58 1.71
C ARG A 94 11.67 3.10 0.70
N ILE A 95 11.86 3.44 -0.58
CA ILE A 95 11.02 2.94 -1.66
C ILE A 95 11.09 1.41 -1.75
N SER A 96 12.28 0.81 -1.71
CA SER A 96 12.41 -0.65 -1.73
C SER A 96 11.76 -1.34 -0.52
N ILE A 97 11.75 -0.72 0.66
CA ILE A 97 11.02 -1.27 1.83
C ILE A 97 9.51 -1.27 1.56
N ILE A 98 8.98 -0.18 0.98
CA ILE A 98 7.57 -0.07 0.59
C ILE A 98 7.23 -1.13 -0.48
N GLU A 99 8.05 -1.26 -1.53
CA GLU A 99 7.89 -2.31 -2.56
C GLU A 99 7.89 -3.72 -1.94
N ALA A 100 8.80 -4.00 -1.00
CA ALA A 100 8.90 -5.31 -0.35
C ALA A 100 7.63 -5.67 0.43
N VAL A 101 7.09 -4.73 1.21
CA VAL A 101 5.82 -4.94 1.93
C VAL A 101 4.66 -5.13 0.95
N VAL A 102 4.63 -4.34 -0.13
CA VAL A 102 3.62 -4.46 -1.18
C VAL A 102 3.67 -5.85 -1.84
N HIS A 103 4.83 -6.34 -2.24
CA HIS A 103 4.96 -7.65 -2.87
C HIS A 103 4.62 -8.78 -1.88
N LEU A 104 5.04 -8.67 -0.62
CA LEU A 104 4.72 -9.63 0.43
C LEU A 104 3.21 -9.74 0.68
N VAL A 105 2.54 -8.60 0.89
CA VAL A 105 1.08 -8.53 1.12
C VAL A 105 0.28 -9.05 -0.08
N ASN A 106 0.79 -8.82 -1.30
CA ASN A 106 0.14 -9.30 -2.52
C ASN A 106 0.52 -10.72 -2.92
N ARG A 107 1.39 -11.38 -2.14
CA ARG A 107 1.89 -12.73 -2.44
C ARG A 107 2.54 -12.80 -3.82
N ASP A 108 3.20 -11.71 -4.22
CA ASP A 108 3.96 -11.61 -5.46
C ASP A 108 5.42 -11.93 -5.17
N PHE A 109 5.68 -13.20 -4.85
CA PHE A 109 7.02 -13.66 -4.45
C PHE A 109 8.02 -13.58 -5.60
N TYR A 110 7.56 -13.64 -6.85
CA TYR A 110 8.41 -13.40 -8.01
C TYR A 110 8.95 -11.96 -8.02
N SER A 111 8.06 -10.97 -7.92
CA SER A 111 8.49 -9.56 -7.85
C SER A 111 9.30 -9.28 -6.58
N LEU A 112 8.99 -9.92 -5.46
CA LEU A 112 9.77 -9.82 -4.22
C LEU A 112 11.20 -10.36 -4.41
N ALA A 113 11.37 -11.53 -5.03
CA ALA A 113 12.70 -12.09 -5.29
C ALA A 113 13.51 -11.21 -6.26
N ARG A 114 12.86 -10.67 -7.30
CA ARG A 114 13.48 -9.70 -8.22
C ARG A 114 13.86 -8.39 -7.53
N LEU A 115 13.07 -7.94 -6.56
CA LEU A 115 13.40 -6.81 -5.71
C LEU A 115 14.63 -7.11 -4.84
N TYR A 116 14.72 -8.31 -4.26
CA TYR A 116 15.90 -8.73 -3.50
C TYR A 116 17.18 -8.75 -4.33
N VAL A 117 17.12 -9.15 -5.61
CA VAL A 117 18.26 -8.97 -6.54
C VAL A 117 18.63 -7.49 -6.66
N ARG A 118 17.64 -6.61 -6.89
CA ARG A 118 17.83 -5.15 -7.03
C ARG A 118 18.41 -4.51 -5.77
N MET A 119 18.06 -5.01 -4.60
CA MET A 119 18.56 -4.57 -3.29
C MET A 119 19.97 -5.11 -2.98
N GLY A 120 20.53 -5.95 -3.85
CA GLY A 120 21.83 -6.58 -3.67
C GLY A 120 21.82 -7.71 -2.64
N PHE A 121 20.65 -8.28 -2.35
CA PHE A 121 20.53 -9.41 -1.43
C PHE A 121 20.86 -10.72 -2.11
N ILE A 122 20.53 -10.82 -3.38
CA ILE A 122 20.77 -11.97 -4.24
C ILE A 122 21.65 -11.47 -5.40
N PRO A 123 22.71 -12.20 -5.80
CA PRO A 123 23.50 -11.87 -6.97
C PRO A 123 22.64 -11.76 -8.25
N GLU A 124 23.04 -10.89 -9.19
CA GLU A 124 22.27 -10.60 -10.41
C GLU A 124 22.17 -11.79 -11.38
N ASP A 125 23.10 -12.74 -11.29
CA ASP A 125 23.21 -13.93 -12.14
C ASP A 125 22.49 -15.16 -11.58
N GLU A 126 21.89 -15.06 -10.40
CA GLU A 126 21.17 -16.17 -9.79
C GLU A 126 19.77 -16.37 -10.38
N ASP A 127 19.39 -17.65 -10.51
CA ASP A 127 18.04 -18.06 -10.88
C ASP A 127 17.10 -17.82 -9.68
N VAL A 128 16.10 -16.96 -9.85
CA VAL A 128 15.20 -16.58 -8.75
C VAL A 128 14.08 -17.59 -8.57
N GLU A 129 13.80 -18.43 -9.56
CA GLU A 129 12.68 -19.37 -9.56
C GLU A 129 12.73 -20.36 -8.37
N PRO A 130 13.88 -20.98 -8.03
CA PRO A 130 14.00 -21.78 -6.82
C PRO A 130 13.74 -21.00 -5.52
N ILE A 131 14.15 -19.73 -5.47
CA ILE A 131 13.97 -18.84 -4.32
C ILE A 131 12.49 -18.48 -4.17
N VAL A 132 11.77 -18.24 -5.27
CA VAL A 132 10.33 -17.99 -5.28
C VAL A 132 9.58 -19.17 -4.67
N VAL A 133 9.91 -20.39 -5.09
CA VAL A 133 9.29 -21.61 -4.52
C VAL A 133 9.61 -21.74 -3.04
N ALA A 134 10.84 -21.43 -2.62
CA ALA A 134 11.21 -21.45 -1.20
C ALA A 134 10.43 -20.41 -0.38
N LEU A 135 10.27 -19.18 -0.91
CA LEU A 135 9.48 -18.12 -0.28
C LEU A 135 8.01 -18.51 -0.13
N GLU A 136 7.40 -19.09 -1.17
CA GLU A 136 6.02 -19.59 -1.13
C GLU A 136 5.84 -20.67 -0.05
N ASN A 137 6.79 -21.61 0.05
CA ASN A 137 6.74 -22.70 1.01
C ASN A 137 7.04 -22.28 2.45
N ALA A 138 7.92 -21.28 2.65
CA ALA A 138 8.29 -20.80 3.98
C ALA A 138 7.20 -19.93 4.60
N LEU A 139 6.41 -19.23 3.77
CA LEU A 139 5.42 -18.25 4.19
C LEU A 139 3.96 -18.71 3.93
N PRO A 140 3.54 -19.94 4.28
CA PRO A 140 2.16 -20.40 4.05
C PRO A 140 1.16 -19.61 4.89
N ASP A 141 1.57 -19.17 6.09
CA ASP A 141 0.75 -18.28 6.91
C ASP A 141 0.51 -16.94 6.21
N VAL A 142 1.46 -16.42 5.42
CA VAL A 142 1.27 -15.20 4.61
C VAL A 142 0.36 -15.47 3.41
N LEU A 143 0.37 -16.70 2.90
CA LEU A 143 -0.52 -17.18 1.84
C LEU A 143 -1.98 -17.31 2.27
N ASP A 144 -2.29 -17.33 3.57
CA ASP A 144 -3.68 -17.41 4.06
C ASP A 144 -4.07 -16.23 4.96
N ALA A 145 -3.10 -15.54 5.56
CA ALA A 145 -3.33 -14.41 6.46
C ALA A 145 -3.76 -13.13 5.74
N SER A 146 -4.56 -12.34 6.44
CA SER A 146 -4.74 -10.92 6.18
C SER A 146 -3.48 -10.13 6.60
N VAL A 147 -3.31 -8.92 6.07
CA VAL A 147 -2.21 -8.00 6.48
C VAL A 147 -2.17 -7.85 8.01
N GLY A 148 -3.36 -7.85 8.62
CA GLY A 148 -3.66 -7.80 10.05
C GLY A 148 -2.99 -8.87 10.91
N GLU A 149 -2.55 -9.98 10.33
CA GLU A 149 -2.06 -11.15 11.06
C GLU A 149 -0.54 -11.36 10.89
N LEU A 150 0.10 -10.58 10.00
CA LEU A 150 1.52 -10.72 9.68
C LEU A 150 2.41 -10.24 10.83
N ASN A 151 3.20 -11.16 11.39
CA ASN A 151 4.17 -10.88 12.44
C ASN A 151 5.59 -10.74 11.84
N VAL A 152 6.25 -9.60 12.10
CA VAL A 152 7.59 -9.31 11.55
C VAL A 152 8.61 -10.34 11.99
N LYS A 153 8.63 -10.69 13.28
CA LYS A 153 9.58 -11.69 13.79
C LYS A 153 9.45 -13.04 13.07
N ASN A 154 8.23 -13.51 12.82
CA ASN A 154 7.98 -14.75 12.10
C ASN A 154 8.42 -14.65 10.63
N VAL A 155 8.11 -13.55 9.94
CA VAL A 155 8.54 -13.32 8.55
C VAL A 155 10.07 -13.31 8.47
N VAL A 156 10.74 -12.57 9.35
CA VAL A 156 12.21 -12.48 9.40
C VAL A 156 12.84 -13.83 9.67
N ASN A 157 12.31 -14.62 10.60
CA ASN A 157 12.84 -15.97 10.89
C ASN A 157 12.73 -16.89 9.67
N LYS A 158 11.55 -16.90 9.02
CA LYS A 158 11.30 -17.72 7.83
C LYS A 158 12.18 -17.31 6.65
N LEU A 159 12.39 -16.02 6.45
CA LEU A 159 13.37 -15.52 5.49
C LEU A 159 14.79 -15.94 5.89
N GLY A 160 15.10 -15.92 7.19
CA GLY A 160 16.33 -16.44 7.78
C GLY A 160 16.68 -17.85 7.32
N ASP A 161 15.72 -18.76 7.36
CA ASP A 161 15.92 -20.14 6.94
C ASP A 161 16.28 -20.23 5.44
N ILE A 162 15.61 -19.44 4.59
CA ILE A 162 15.91 -19.35 3.14
C ILE A 162 17.31 -18.79 2.89
N MET A 163 17.77 -17.83 3.70
CA MET A 163 19.09 -17.23 3.54
C MET A 163 20.24 -18.23 3.75
N PHE A 164 20.01 -19.35 4.43
CA PHE A 164 21.01 -20.41 4.58
C PHE A 164 21.07 -21.34 3.37
N GLU A 165 19.99 -21.44 2.60
CA GLU A 165 19.88 -22.34 1.44
C GLU A 165 20.32 -21.67 0.13
N PHE A 166 20.19 -20.34 0.04
CA PHE A 166 20.49 -19.54 -1.15
C PHE A 166 21.61 -18.54 -0.88
N PRO A 167 22.30 -18.00 -1.91
CA PRO A 167 23.41 -17.05 -1.76
C PRO A 167 22.90 -15.65 -1.38
N PHE A 168 22.25 -15.56 -0.22
CA PHE A 168 21.64 -14.34 0.29
C PHE A 168 22.65 -13.56 1.14
N SER A 169 22.74 -12.25 0.92
CA SER A 169 23.63 -11.37 1.67
C SER A 169 22.88 -10.09 2.07
N LEU A 170 22.55 -9.94 3.35
CA LEU A 170 21.94 -8.71 3.85
C LEU A 170 22.98 -7.60 4.07
N PRO A 171 22.83 -6.44 3.40
CA PRO A 171 23.56 -5.25 3.75
C PRO A 171 23.29 -4.82 5.22
N PRO A 172 24.29 -4.27 5.93
CA PRO A 172 24.17 -3.93 7.35
C PRO A 172 23.01 -2.99 7.71
N PHE A 173 22.61 -2.09 6.82
CA PHE A 173 21.53 -1.15 7.11
C PHE A 173 20.15 -1.83 7.16
N TYR A 174 19.90 -2.88 6.36
CA TYR A 174 18.65 -3.64 6.44
C TYR A 174 18.57 -4.45 7.73
N ILE A 175 19.71 -4.90 8.27
CA ILE A 175 19.78 -5.52 9.60
C ILE A 175 19.34 -4.52 10.67
N ALA A 176 19.74 -3.25 10.56
CA ALA A 176 19.31 -2.20 11.48
C ALA A 176 17.79 -1.94 11.42
N ILE A 177 17.20 -1.96 10.21
CA ILE A 177 15.75 -1.84 10.02
C ILE A 177 15.00 -3.03 10.64
N ILE A 178 15.44 -4.25 10.36
CA ILE A 178 14.84 -5.49 10.92
C ILE A 178 14.90 -5.47 12.45
N ARG A 179 16.03 -5.04 13.02
CA ARG A 179 16.18 -4.90 14.48
C ARG A 179 15.19 -3.89 15.04
N CYS A 180 15.11 -2.70 14.45
CA CYS A 180 14.19 -1.66 14.88
C CYS A 180 12.75 -2.16 14.89
N LEU A 181 12.28 -2.73 13.78
CA LEU A 181 10.92 -3.27 13.65
C LEU A 181 10.65 -4.40 14.65
N GLY A 182 11.60 -5.31 14.86
CA GLY A 182 11.47 -6.40 15.83
C GLY A 182 11.38 -5.92 17.27
N VAL A 183 12.14 -4.88 17.64
CA VAL A 183 12.06 -4.26 18.98
C VAL A 183 10.72 -3.57 19.17
N LEU A 184 10.27 -2.78 18.19
CA LEU A 184 8.98 -2.10 18.24
C LEU A 184 7.80 -3.07 18.37
N GLU A 185 7.76 -4.11 17.53
CA GLU A 185 6.73 -5.15 17.60
C GLU A 185 6.78 -5.88 18.95
N GLY A 186 7.98 -6.20 19.45
CA GLY A 186 8.16 -6.86 20.74
C GLY A 186 7.67 -6.03 21.93
N LEU A 187 7.85 -4.70 21.89
CA LEU A 187 7.33 -3.78 22.90
C LEU A 187 5.82 -3.63 22.79
N ALA A 188 5.29 -3.54 21.58
CA ALA A 188 3.87 -3.36 21.37
C ALA A 188 3.04 -4.60 21.76
N ILE A 189 3.53 -5.80 21.47
CA ILE A 189 2.88 -7.06 21.85
C ILE A 189 2.74 -7.25 23.37
N GLN A 190 3.60 -6.60 24.17
CA GLN A 190 3.48 -6.63 25.63
C GLN A 190 2.22 -5.89 26.11
N VAL A 191 1.79 -4.87 25.39
CA VAL A 191 0.61 -4.05 25.73
C VAL A 191 -0.64 -4.54 25.01
N ASP A 192 -0.52 -4.83 23.72
CA ASP A 192 -1.59 -5.40 22.89
C ASP A 192 -1.09 -6.66 22.19
N ARG A 193 -1.56 -7.83 22.62
CA ARG A 193 -1.14 -9.13 22.07
C ARG A 193 -1.51 -9.33 20.61
N GLU A 194 -2.52 -8.61 20.12
CA GLU A 194 -2.97 -8.68 18.74
C GLU A 194 -2.22 -7.70 17.84
N PHE A 195 -1.38 -6.82 18.42
CA PHE A 195 -0.61 -5.84 17.68
C PHE A 195 0.27 -6.47 16.59
N ARG A 196 0.23 -5.89 15.39
CA ARG A 196 1.09 -6.24 14.25
C ARG A 196 1.61 -4.97 13.60
N ILE A 197 2.94 -4.83 13.57
CA ILE A 197 3.59 -3.61 13.08
C ILE A 197 3.41 -3.41 11.56
N ILE A 198 3.26 -4.49 10.78
CA ILE A 198 3.01 -4.39 9.35
C ILE A 198 1.65 -3.74 9.10
N SER A 199 0.63 -4.09 9.90
CA SER A 199 -0.71 -3.49 9.84
C SER A 199 -0.68 -2.00 10.15
N ASP A 200 0.07 -1.61 11.19
CA ASP A 200 0.22 -0.20 11.59
C ASP A 200 0.98 0.63 10.55
N ALA A 201 1.95 0.03 9.85
CA ALA A 201 2.67 0.69 8.77
C ALA A 201 1.87 0.74 7.46
N TYR A 202 0.85 -0.11 7.29
CA TYR A 202 0.14 -0.27 6.04
C TYR A 202 -0.63 0.98 5.57
N PRO A 203 -1.30 1.76 6.45
CA PRO A 203 -1.88 3.05 6.09
C PRO A 203 -0.86 4.01 5.45
N TYR A 204 0.31 4.14 6.07
CA TYR A 204 1.39 4.99 5.57
C TYR A 204 1.90 4.50 4.21
N ILE A 205 2.15 3.19 4.09
CA ILE A 205 2.58 2.53 2.85
C ILE A 205 1.57 2.76 1.73
N SER A 206 0.28 2.59 2.02
CA SER A 206 -0.82 2.80 1.07
C SER A 206 -0.88 4.25 0.61
N SER A 207 -0.79 5.20 1.55
CA SER A 207 -0.73 6.64 1.23
C SER A 207 0.43 6.98 0.32
N ARG A 208 1.65 6.50 0.61
CA ARG A 208 2.83 6.76 -0.21
C ARG A 208 2.75 6.11 -1.58
N LEU A 209 2.23 4.88 -1.67
CA LEU A 209 2.04 4.19 -2.95
C LEU A 209 1.08 4.97 -3.86
N LEU A 210 0.08 5.64 -3.30
CA LEU A 210 -0.91 6.42 -4.05
C LEU A 210 -0.45 7.84 -4.40
N THR A 211 0.48 8.43 -3.63
CA THR A 211 0.86 9.85 -3.77
C THR A 211 2.27 10.09 -4.33
N ASP A 212 3.18 9.11 -4.22
CA ASP A 212 4.58 9.26 -4.67
C ASP A 212 4.73 9.02 -6.19
N ASN A 213 5.58 9.81 -6.84
CA ASN A 213 5.81 9.77 -8.28
C ASN A 213 7.07 8.99 -8.70
N SER A 214 7.74 8.31 -7.77
CA SER A 214 8.89 7.47 -8.10
C SER A 214 8.48 6.39 -9.10
N PRO A 215 9.28 6.17 -10.17
CA PRO A 215 9.01 5.13 -11.15
C PRO A 215 8.81 3.75 -10.54
N GLU A 216 9.54 3.46 -9.46
CA GLU A 216 9.49 2.21 -8.73
C GLU A 216 8.14 2.02 -8.02
N LEU A 217 7.65 3.02 -7.29
CA LEU A 217 6.34 2.94 -6.62
C LEU A 217 5.19 2.95 -7.63
N GLN A 218 5.31 3.67 -8.74
CA GLN A 218 4.33 3.60 -9.84
C GLN A 218 4.27 2.19 -10.45
N SER A 219 5.42 1.57 -10.69
CA SER A 219 5.50 0.18 -11.15
C SER A 219 4.89 -0.79 -10.14
N ALA A 220 5.22 -0.65 -8.85
CA ALA A 220 4.66 -1.48 -7.79
C ALA A 220 3.13 -1.32 -7.67
N LEU A 221 2.62 -0.09 -7.76
CA LEU A 221 1.20 0.20 -7.79
C LEU A 221 0.53 -0.43 -9.01
N GLN A 222 1.12 -0.31 -10.19
CA GLN A 222 0.59 -0.95 -11.40
C GLN A 222 0.53 -2.47 -11.26
N GLN A 223 1.61 -3.10 -10.79
CA GLN A 223 1.65 -4.54 -10.55
C GLN A 223 0.61 -4.97 -9.51
N LEU A 224 0.39 -4.15 -8.48
CA LEU A 224 -0.65 -4.39 -7.48
C LEU A 224 -2.06 -4.28 -8.09
N LEU A 225 -2.31 -3.26 -8.91
CA LEU A 225 -3.62 -3.01 -9.49
C LEU A 225 -3.97 -3.92 -10.68
N PHE A 226 -2.97 -4.49 -11.36
CA PHE A 226 -3.18 -5.28 -12.58
C PHE A 226 -2.42 -6.61 -12.51
N LYS A 227 -3.11 -7.72 -12.78
CA LYS A 227 -2.50 -9.05 -12.89
C LYS A 227 -3.01 -9.73 -14.15
N GLN A 228 -2.09 -10.18 -15.01
CA GLN A 228 -2.41 -10.88 -16.27
C GLN A 228 -3.42 -10.15 -17.18
N GLY A 229 -3.42 -8.81 -17.15
CA GLY A 229 -4.33 -8.00 -17.97
C GLY A 229 -5.68 -7.67 -17.33
N SER A 230 -5.97 -8.22 -16.14
CA SER A 230 -7.20 -7.93 -15.39
C SER A 230 -6.97 -6.94 -14.25
N ALA A 231 -7.88 -5.99 -14.12
CA ALA A 231 -7.87 -5.01 -13.04
C ALA A 231 -8.34 -5.64 -11.72
N ARG A 232 -7.62 -5.33 -10.62
CA ARG A 232 -7.92 -5.79 -9.26
C ARG A 232 -8.49 -4.64 -8.44
N TRP A 233 -9.73 -4.25 -8.74
CA TRP A 233 -10.39 -3.10 -8.13
C TRP A 233 -10.49 -3.16 -6.61
N GLU A 234 -10.70 -4.35 -6.06
CA GLU A 234 -10.71 -4.58 -4.61
C GLU A 234 -9.40 -4.15 -3.94
N ARG A 235 -8.27 -4.25 -4.65
CA ARG A 235 -6.96 -3.83 -4.14
C ARG A 235 -6.82 -2.31 -4.11
N LEU A 236 -7.31 -1.62 -5.15
CA LEU A 236 -7.39 -0.16 -5.14
C LEU A 236 -8.29 0.33 -4.01
N GLU A 237 -9.44 -0.31 -3.84
CA GLU A 237 -10.37 -0.02 -2.75
C GLU A 237 -9.68 -0.17 -1.39
N GLN A 238 -9.00 -1.29 -1.14
CA GLN A 238 -8.26 -1.52 0.10
C GLN A 238 -7.18 -0.46 0.35
N LEU A 239 -6.40 -0.08 -0.67
CA LEU A 239 -5.39 0.97 -0.52
C LEU A 239 -6.01 2.31 -0.15
N LEU A 240 -7.10 2.70 -0.81
CA LEU A 240 -7.80 3.97 -0.53
C LEU A 240 -8.40 3.97 0.89
N VAL A 241 -9.02 2.86 1.29
CA VAL A 241 -9.61 2.70 2.63
C VAL A 241 -8.54 2.74 3.71
N GLN A 242 -7.37 2.16 3.49
CA GLN A 242 -6.28 2.14 4.47
C GLN A 242 -5.52 3.47 4.51
N ALA A 243 -5.32 4.12 3.36
CA ALA A 243 -4.62 5.39 3.29
C ALA A 243 -5.35 6.53 4.04
N LYS A 244 -6.69 6.47 4.13
CA LYS A 244 -7.52 7.49 4.80
C LYS A 244 -7.15 7.70 6.27
N ASP A 245 -6.62 6.67 6.93
CA ASP A 245 -6.32 6.69 8.36
C ASP A 245 -4.96 7.37 8.64
N THR A 246 -4.25 7.83 7.60
CA THR A 246 -3.01 8.60 7.74
C THR A 246 -3.32 10.10 7.87
N PRO A 247 -2.85 10.81 8.93
CA PRO A 247 -3.17 12.23 9.15
C PRO A 247 -2.83 13.15 7.97
N ASP A 248 -1.74 12.84 7.29
CA ASP A 248 -1.15 13.63 6.21
C ASP A 248 -1.66 13.22 4.81
N TYR A 249 -2.58 12.25 4.71
CA TYR A 249 -3.14 11.82 3.42
C TYR A 249 -4.09 12.87 2.83
N ASP A 250 -3.89 13.16 1.53
CA ASP A 250 -4.82 13.93 0.70
C ASP A 250 -5.29 13.06 -0.46
N ALA A 251 -6.53 12.60 -0.38
CA ALA A 251 -7.15 11.79 -1.42
C ALA A 251 -7.26 12.55 -2.76
N THR A 252 -7.33 13.89 -2.74
CA THR A 252 -7.34 14.72 -3.96
C THR A 252 -6.01 14.61 -4.68
N GLU A 253 -4.90 14.70 -3.92
CA GLU A 253 -3.56 14.53 -4.46
C GLU A 253 -3.36 13.11 -4.99
N ALA A 254 -3.76 12.09 -4.23
CA ALA A 254 -3.71 10.70 -4.67
C ALA A 254 -4.43 10.47 -6.01
N VAL A 255 -5.65 10.99 -6.16
CA VAL A 255 -6.39 10.85 -7.42
C VAL A 255 -5.75 11.68 -8.54
N ASP A 256 -5.30 12.90 -8.27
CA ASP A 256 -4.61 13.72 -9.27
C ASP A 256 -3.36 13.03 -9.82
N ARG A 257 -2.61 12.36 -8.94
CA ARG A 257 -1.39 11.59 -9.23
C ARG A 257 -1.71 10.32 -10.02
N LEU A 258 -2.70 9.55 -9.58
CA LEU A 258 -3.22 8.40 -10.32
C LEU A 258 -3.64 8.79 -11.74
N VAL A 259 -4.36 9.91 -11.90
CA VAL A 259 -4.78 10.39 -13.22
C VAL A 259 -3.57 10.84 -14.06
N GLU A 260 -2.62 11.57 -13.47
CA GLU A 260 -1.39 11.95 -14.16
C GLU A 260 -0.64 10.74 -14.70
N TYR A 261 -0.51 9.70 -13.87
CA TYR A 261 0.08 8.43 -14.28
C TYR A 261 -0.73 7.77 -15.39
N LEU A 262 -2.04 7.65 -15.22
CA LEU A 262 -2.95 7.09 -16.22
C LEU A 262 -2.90 7.84 -17.54
N LEU A 263 -2.61 9.14 -17.56
CA LEU A 263 -2.52 9.94 -18.79
C LEU A 263 -1.10 9.96 -19.39
N SER A 264 -0.08 9.51 -18.66
CA SER A 264 1.31 9.41 -19.13
C SER A 264 1.50 8.29 -20.17
N GLU A 265 2.63 8.25 -20.86
CA GLU A 265 2.97 7.14 -21.77
C GLU A 265 3.05 5.80 -21.01
N ASN A 266 3.62 5.79 -19.81
CA ASN A 266 3.71 4.62 -18.94
C ASN A 266 2.33 4.08 -18.52
N GLY A 267 1.32 4.95 -18.49
CA GLY A 267 -0.07 4.60 -18.18
C GLY A 267 -0.83 3.96 -19.35
N GLN A 268 -0.28 3.93 -20.57
CA GLN A 268 -0.97 3.39 -21.75
C GLN A 268 -1.47 1.95 -21.57
N PRO A 269 -0.66 0.98 -21.08
CA PRO A 269 -1.12 -0.39 -20.91
C PRO A 269 -2.30 -0.48 -19.93
N ILE A 270 -2.28 0.37 -18.91
CA ILE A 270 -3.36 0.45 -17.94
C ILE A 270 -4.62 1.04 -18.59
N ARG A 271 -4.50 2.14 -19.35
CA ARG A 271 -5.65 2.73 -20.04
C ARG A 271 -6.33 1.75 -20.97
N GLU A 272 -5.57 0.96 -21.72
CA GLU A 272 -6.10 -0.07 -22.62
C GLU A 272 -6.85 -1.16 -21.84
N GLN A 273 -6.30 -1.61 -20.71
CA GLN A 273 -6.96 -2.57 -19.82
C GLN A 273 -8.22 -2.00 -19.18
N LEU A 274 -8.18 -0.75 -18.71
CA LEU A 274 -9.34 -0.04 -18.16
C LEU A 274 -10.44 0.15 -19.20
N GLN A 275 -10.08 0.44 -20.45
CA GLN A 275 -11.02 0.50 -21.56
C GLN A 275 -11.69 -0.86 -21.76
N GLN A 276 -10.91 -1.94 -21.89
CA GLN A 276 -11.50 -3.26 -22.09
C GLN A 276 -12.41 -3.65 -20.93
N GLU A 277 -11.97 -3.46 -19.70
CA GLU A 277 -12.76 -3.75 -18.50
C GLU A 277 -14.07 -2.94 -18.45
N PHE A 278 -14.03 -1.64 -18.78
CA PHE A 278 -15.22 -0.80 -18.83
C PHE A 278 -16.22 -1.33 -19.87
N ILE A 279 -15.71 -1.73 -21.02
CA ILE A 279 -16.57 -2.19 -22.10
C ILE A 279 -17.11 -3.61 -21.82
N ASP A 280 -16.32 -4.49 -21.22
CA ASP A 280 -16.77 -5.80 -20.74
C ASP A 280 -17.87 -5.64 -19.68
N THR A 281 -17.72 -4.68 -18.77
CA THR A 281 -18.73 -4.34 -17.76
C THR A 281 -20.03 -3.84 -18.42
N LEU A 282 -19.94 -3.03 -19.47
CA LEU A 282 -21.10 -2.60 -20.25
C LEU A 282 -21.75 -3.73 -21.06
N ASP A 283 -20.98 -4.74 -21.47
CA ASP A 283 -21.49 -5.96 -22.12
C ASP A 283 -22.20 -6.89 -21.12
N GLU A 284 -21.73 -6.95 -19.87
CA GLU A 284 -22.37 -7.68 -18.78
C GLU A 284 -23.66 -7.03 -18.29
N LEU A 285 -23.73 -5.69 -18.31
CA LEU A 285 -24.93 -4.93 -17.95
C LEU A 285 -26.05 -5.13 -18.99
N GLY A 286 -27.13 -5.79 -18.59
CA GLY A 286 -28.35 -5.90 -19.39
C GLY A 286 -29.07 -4.55 -19.55
N GLU A 287 -29.93 -4.44 -20.58
CA GLU A 287 -30.81 -3.26 -20.76
C GLU A 287 -31.74 -3.04 -19.55
N GLU A 288 -32.10 -4.12 -18.84
CA GLU A 288 -32.94 -4.06 -17.64
C GLU A 288 -32.17 -3.54 -16.41
N ASP A 289 -30.92 -3.95 -16.21
CA ASP A 289 -30.07 -3.47 -15.12
C ASP A 289 -29.73 -1.98 -15.28
N LEU A 290 -29.37 -1.57 -16.50
CA LEU A 290 -29.13 -0.17 -16.84
C LEU A 290 -30.37 0.70 -16.58
N ARG A 291 -31.54 0.21 -16.98
CA ARG A 291 -32.80 0.90 -16.68
C ARG A 291 -33.03 0.97 -15.18
N GLY A 292 -32.89 -0.14 -14.45
CA GLY A 292 -33.05 -0.20 -13.00
C GLY A 292 -32.21 0.85 -12.27
N ILE A 293 -30.91 0.90 -12.56
CA ILE A 293 -29.95 1.86 -12.01
C ILE A 293 -30.35 3.31 -12.36
N LEU A 294 -30.71 3.57 -13.63
CA LEU A 294 -31.17 4.90 -14.07
C LEU A 294 -32.45 5.34 -13.36
N THR A 295 -33.43 4.44 -13.22
CA THR A 295 -34.67 4.74 -12.48
C THR A 295 -34.40 5.00 -11.01
N GLN A 296 -33.59 4.17 -10.35
CA GLN A 296 -33.24 4.38 -8.93
C GLN A 296 -32.54 5.73 -8.73
N THR A 297 -31.55 6.04 -9.56
CA THR A 297 -30.79 7.29 -9.44
C THR A 297 -31.67 8.52 -9.70
N MET A 298 -32.57 8.45 -10.68
CA MET A 298 -33.51 9.54 -11.01
C MET A 298 -34.64 9.70 -9.98
N LEU A 299 -35.11 8.61 -9.36
CA LEU A 299 -36.24 8.63 -8.42
C LEU A 299 -35.81 8.87 -6.96
N ALA A 300 -34.70 8.28 -6.52
CA ALA A 300 -34.24 8.36 -5.14
C ALA A 300 -33.23 9.50 -4.91
N GLY A 301 -32.63 10.04 -5.97
CA GLY A 301 -31.58 11.06 -5.87
C GLY A 301 -30.29 10.57 -5.19
N THR A 302 -30.22 9.28 -4.85
CA THR A 302 -29.07 8.62 -4.24
C THR A 302 -28.56 7.52 -5.18
N PRO A 303 -27.23 7.36 -5.32
CA PRO A 303 -26.67 6.26 -6.10
C PRO A 303 -27.01 4.90 -5.46
N PRO A 304 -27.10 3.82 -6.26
CA PRO A 304 -27.40 2.48 -5.77
C PRO A 304 -26.36 2.00 -4.75
N SER A 305 -26.79 1.19 -3.77
CA SER A 305 -25.86 0.57 -2.82
C SER A 305 -25.00 -0.48 -3.54
N PRO A 306 -23.69 -0.60 -3.22
CA PRO A 306 -22.84 -1.64 -3.79
C PRO A 306 -23.38 -3.06 -3.61
N SER A 307 -24.15 -3.31 -2.55
CA SER A 307 -24.81 -4.59 -2.25
C SER A 307 -25.93 -4.97 -3.21
N ASP A 308 -26.49 -3.99 -3.93
CA ASP A 308 -27.67 -4.17 -4.77
C ASP A 308 -27.28 -4.53 -6.21
N LEU A 309 -25.97 -4.55 -6.50
CA LEU A 309 -25.42 -4.82 -7.82
C LEU A 309 -24.99 -6.28 -7.94
N HIS A 310 -25.52 -6.96 -8.96
CA HIS A 310 -25.15 -8.33 -9.27
C HIS A 310 -23.74 -8.47 -9.86
N SER A 311 -23.16 -7.39 -10.39
CA SER A 311 -21.79 -7.39 -10.90
C SER A 311 -20.79 -6.96 -9.80
N PRO A 312 -19.84 -7.84 -9.40
CA PRO A 312 -18.82 -7.51 -8.41
C PRO A 312 -17.89 -6.37 -8.86
N ARG A 313 -17.74 -6.18 -10.18
CA ARG A 313 -16.95 -5.08 -10.78
C ARG A 313 -17.60 -3.72 -10.51
N LEU A 314 -18.90 -3.60 -10.76
CA LEU A 314 -19.66 -2.37 -10.50
C LEU A 314 -19.75 -2.05 -9.02
N ALA A 315 -19.92 -3.07 -8.18
CA ALA A 315 -19.91 -2.91 -6.73
C ALA A 315 -18.57 -2.32 -6.25
N SER A 316 -17.45 -2.84 -6.75
CA SER A 316 -16.11 -2.32 -6.43
C SER A 316 -15.89 -0.90 -6.94
N ALA A 317 -16.36 -0.57 -8.15
CA ALA A 317 -16.28 0.80 -8.69
C ALA A 317 -17.05 1.81 -7.81
N LEU A 318 -18.25 1.45 -7.36
CA LEU A 318 -19.03 2.29 -6.46
C LEU A 318 -18.39 2.41 -5.07
N ARG A 319 -17.80 1.33 -4.54
CA ARG A 319 -17.05 1.38 -3.27
C ARG A 319 -15.82 2.29 -3.36
N ILE A 320 -15.11 2.27 -4.49
CA ILE A 320 -13.99 3.20 -4.74
C ILE A 320 -14.50 4.64 -4.73
N VAL A 321 -15.59 4.95 -5.45
CA VAL A 321 -16.18 6.29 -5.44
C VAL A 321 -16.60 6.71 -4.03
N GLN A 322 -17.25 5.80 -3.28
CA GLN A 322 -17.63 6.05 -1.89
C GLN A 322 -16.40 6.32 -1.01
N ALA A 323 -15.36 5.48 -1.08
CA ALA A 323 -14.12 5.64 -0.32
C ALA A 323 -13.44 6.99 -0.61
N LEU A 324 -13.46 7.46 -1.86
CA LEU A 324 -12.96 8.78 -2.23
C LEU A 324 -13.82 9.89 -1.62
N THR A 325 -15.15 9.80 -1.72
CA THR A 325 -16.08 10.83 -1.21
C THR A 325 -16.23 10.86 0.31
N GLN A 326 -15.90 9.77 1.01
CA GLN A 326 -15.96 9.67 2.48
C GLN A 326 -14.67 10.14 3.16
N SER A 327 -13.61 10.44 2.41
CA SER A 327 -12.44 11.07 2.99
C SER A 327 -12.81 12.49 3.42
N ASP A 328 -12.48 12.87 4.66
CA ASP A 328 -12.83 14.17 5.30
C ASP A 328 -12.36 15.41 4.51
N LYS A 329 -11.64 15.23 3.40
CA LYS A 329 -11.05 16.28 2.55
C LYS A 329 -11.61 16.32 1.11
N ILE A 330 -12.52 15.43 0.69
CA ILE A 330 -13.18 15.46 -0.64
C ILE A 330 -14.68 15.75 -0.49
N ASP A 331 -15.02 17.03 -0.44
CA ASP A 331 -16.41 17.51 -0.58
C ASP A 331 -16.90 17.32 -2.04
N PRO A 332 -18.21 17.21 -2.34
CA PRO A 332 -18.73 17.06 -3.71
C PRO A 332 -18.24 18.15 -4.67
N GLU A 333 -18.01 19.37 -4.17
CA GLU A 333 -17.43 20.46 -4.95
C GLU A 333 -15.99 20.19 -5.38
N ARG A 334 -15.17 19.63 -4.48
CA ARG A 334 -13.78 19.24 -4.78
C ARG A 334 -13.73 18.06 -5.75
N PHE A 335 -14.59 17.07 -5.59
CA PHE A 335 -14.70 15.97 -6.54
C PHE A 335 -15.10 16.47 -7.94
N THR A 336 -16.08 17.37 -8.02
CA THR A 336 -16.51 17.97 -9.30
C THR A 336 -15.39 18.82 -9.94
N ALA A 337 -14.65 19.57 -9.11
CA ALA A 337 -13.48 20.32 -9.57
C ALA A 337 -12.36 19.40 -10.07
N LEU A 338 -12.15 18.27 -9.40
CA LEU A 338 -11.20 17.24 -9.80
C LEU A 338 -11.60 16.60 -11.13
N VAL A 339 -12.85 16.15 -11.29
CA VAL A 339 -13.37 15.63 -12.58
C VAL A 339 -13.18 16.64 -13.71
N ARG A 340 -13.47 17.92 -13.45
CA ARG A 340 -13.25 19.00 -14.43
C ARG A 340 -11.77 19.18 -14.76
N LYS A 341 -10.89 19.15 -13.75
CA LYS A 341 -9.44 19.25 -13.91
C LYS A 341 -8.91 18.08 -14.75
N ILE A 342 -9.37 16.86 -14.49
CA ILE A 342 -9.06 15.65 -15.27
C ILE A 342 -9.51 15.82 -16.72
N ALA A 343 -10.75 16.27 -16.95
CA ALA A 343 -11.28 16.50 -18.29
C ALA A 343 -10.48 17.57 -19.07
N GLN A 344 -9.81 18.50 -18.38
CA GLN A 344 -8.97 19.53 -18.97
C GLN A 344 -7.51 19.10 -19.19
N LYS A 345 -7.02 17.99 -18.60
CA LYS A 345 -5.63 17.55 -18.76
C LYS A 345 -5.33 17.14 -20.22
N PRO A 346 -4.13 17.44 -20.75
CA PRO A 346 -3.67 16.91 -22.03
C PRO A 346 -3.72 15.37 -22.00
N GLY A 347 -4.26 14.73 -23.04
CA GLY A 347 -4.45 13.27 -23.10
C GLY A 347 -5.85 12.80 -22.72
N SER A 348 -6.61 13.52 -21.89
CA SER A 348 -7.98 13.14 -21.52
C SER A 348 -8.92 13.06 -22.74
N ARG A 349 -8.75 13.99 -23.69
CA ARG A 349 -9.48 14.02 -24.96
C ARG A 349 -9.19 12.80 -25.83
N GLN A 350 -7.97 12.30 -25.79
CA GLN A 350 -7.57 11.13 -26.57
C GLN A 350 -8.16 9.86 -25.95
N VAL A 351 -8.09 9.71 -24.62
CA VAL A 351 -8.77 8.62 -23.91
C VAL A 351 -10.29 8.62 -24.17
N ALA A 352 -10.92 9.80 -24.18
CA ALA A 352 -12.34 9.93 -24.50
C ALA A 352 -12.65 9.55 -25.96
N ALA A 353 -11.79 9.92 -26.91
CA ALA A 353 -11.91 9.55 -28.32
C ALA A 353 -11.75 8.04 -28.54
N ASP A 354 -10.77 7.42 -27.88
CA ASP A 354 -10.51 5.98 -27.96
C ASP A 354 -11.69 5.19 -27.34
N LEU A 355 -12.21 5.65 -26.20
CA LEU A 355 -13.36 5.04 -25.54
C LEU A 355 -14.63 5.14 -26.40
N THR A 356 -14.90 6.32 -26.98
CA THR A 356 -16.06 6.51 -27.88
C THR A 356 -15.95 5.66 -29.13
N THR A 357 -14.74 5.50 -29.69
CA THR A 357 -14.49 4.61 -30.84
C THR A 357 -14.81 3.17 -30.48
N ALA A 358 -14.24 2.66 -29.38
CA ALA A 358 -14.46 1.28 -28.93
C ALA A 358 -15.94 0.99 -28.60
N LEU A 359 -16.64 1.94 -27.96
CA LEU A 359 -18.08 1.83 -27.71
C LEU A 359 -18.90 1.81 -29.00
N THR A 360 -18.52 2.63 -29.99
CA THR A 360 -19.21 2.69 -31.29
C THR A 360 -19.06 1.37 -32.04
N GLU A 361 -17.85 0.82 -32.09
CA GLU A 361 -17.58 -0.49 -32.70
C GLU A 361 -18.41 -1.61 -32.06
N ARG A 362 -18.50 -1.62 -30.72
CA ARG A 362 -19.31 -2.61 -30.01
C ARG A 362 -20.81 -2.40 -30.15
N ALA A 363 -21.30 -1.15 -30.18
CA ALA A 363 -22.70 -0.85 -30.46
C ALA A 363 -23.10 -1.32 -31.87
N ILE A 364 -22.22 -1.11 -32.86
CA ILE A 364 -22.40 -1.62 -34.22
C ILE A 364 -22.41 -3.15 -34.23
N SER A 365 -21.45 -3.80 -33.56
CA SER A 365 -21.39 -5.26 -33.42
C SER A 365 -22.66 -5.85 -32.77
N ARG A 366 -23.15 -5.26 -31.67
CA ARG A 366 -24.41 -5.65 -31.01
C ARG A 366 -25.61 -5.47 -31.94
N SER A 367 -25.66 -4.36 -32.67
CA SER A 367 -26.76 -4.07 -33.60
C SER A 367 -26.79 -5.07 -34.76
N ILE A 368 -25.63 -5.38 -35.35
CA ILE A 368 -25.48 -6.41 -36.37
C ILE A 368 -25.94 -7.76 -35.81
N ARG A 369 -25.47 -8.18 -34.64
CA ARG A 369 -25.85 -9.47 -34.06
C ARG A 369 -27.34 -9.57 -33.71
N ARG A 370 -27.97 -8.50 -33.22
CA ARG A 370 -29.43 -8.44 -33.02
C ARG A 370 -30.18 -8.64 -34.33
N VAL A 371 -29.73 -7.97 -35.40
CA VAL A 371 -30.34 -8.10 -36.73
C VAL A 371 -30.19 -9.54 -37.27
N PHE A 372 -29.09 -10.22 -36.94
CA PHE A 372 -28.80 -11.58 -37.42
C PHE A 372 -29.14 -12.71 -36.42
N GLY A 373 -29.77 -12.41 -35.27
CA GLY A 373 -30.14 -13.42 -34.27
C GLY A 373 -28.95 -14.19 -33.67
N LEU A 374 -27.76 -13.60 -33.66
CA LEU A 374 -26.54 -14.24 -33.15
C LEU A 374 -26.46 -14.10 -31.62
N PRO A 375 -25.98 -15.14 -30.90
CA PRO A 375 -25.85 -15.08 -29.45
C PRO A 375 -24.89 -13.97 -28.99
N VAL A 376 -25.18 -13.42 -27.80
CA VAL A 376 -24.29 -12.48 -27.10
C VAL A 376 -23.00 -13.25 -26.78
N SER A 377 -21.85 -12.73 -27.20
CA SER A 377 -20.58 -13.39 -26.88
C SER A 377 -20.17 -13.06 -25.45
N SER A 378 -20.05 -14.08 -24.61
CA SER A 378 -19.04 -14.09 -23.56
C SER A 378 -17.70 -14.36 -24.24
N PHE A 379 -16.94 -13.32 -24.58
CA PHE A 379 -15.56 -13.53 -24.99
C PHE A 379 -14.73 -13.73 -23.73
N SER A 380 -14.44 -14.98 -23.38
CA SER A 380 -13.31 -15.27 -22.51
C SER A 380 -12.03 -14.96 -23.27
N SER A 381 -11.16 -14.17 -22.65
CA SER A 381 -9.84 -13.82 -23.17
C SER A 381 -8.96 -15.06 -23.31
N SER A 382 -8.97 -15.69 -24.48
CA SER A 382 -7.95 -16.64 -24.89
C SER A 382 -7.67 -16.53 -26.38
N SER A 383 -7.03 -15.44 -26.76
CA SER A 383 -6.29 -15.38 -28.03
C SER A 383 -4.93 -14.75 -27.78
N THR A 384 -4.02 -15.55 -27.23
CA THR A 384 -2.59 -15.41 -27.49
C THR A 384 -2.40 -15.42 -29.02
N PRO A 385 -1.62 -14.50 -29.63
CA PRO A 385 -1.36 -14.60 -31.05
C PRO A 385 -0.53 -15.86 -31.29
N ALA A 386 -1.13 -16.85 -31.96
CA ALA A 386 -0.42 -18.01 -32.44
C ALA A 386 0.76 -17.55 -33.30
N GLY A 387 1.98 -17.85 -32.84
CA GLY A 387 3.21 -17.59 -33.56
C GLY A 387 3.11 -18.17 -34.97
N ARG A 388 3.35 -17.32 -35.96
CA ARG A 388 3.63 -17.74 -37.33
C ARG A 388 4.85 -18.67 -37.32
N ARG A 389 4.61 -19.98 -37.42
CA ARG A 389 5.59 -20.92 -37.99
C ARG A 389 5.68 -20.63 -39.48
N GLY A 390 6.78 -20.03 -39.91
CA GLY A 390 7.25 -20.10 -41.29
C GLY A 390 8.30 -21.22 -41.40
N PRO A 391 8.38 -21.96 -42.52
CA PRO A 391 9.40 -22.97 -42.73
C PRO A 391 10.70 -22.27 -43.12
N PHE A 392 11.79 -22.55 -42.40
CA PHE A 392 13.15 -22.84 -42.87
C PHE A 392 14.10 -22.88 -41.68
#